data_AF-A0A3N5JTS3-F1
#
_entry.id   AF-A0A3N5JTS3-F1
#
_cell.length_a   1.000
_cell.length_b   1.000
_cell.length_c   1.000
_cell.angle_alpha   90.00
_cell.angle_beta   90.00
_cell.angle_gamma   90.00
#
_symmetry.space_group_name_H-M   'P 1'
#
loop_
_entity.id
_entity.type
_entity.pdbx_description
1 polymer ?
#
loop_
_entity_poly.entity_id
_entity_poly.type
_entity_poly.pdbx_seq_one_letter_code
_entity_poly.pdbx_strand_id
1 'polypeptide(L)'
;MLWLSSLFMLFSLDLAIAFWRIVGGMMAQTFLYTGLFITAHDAIHAGYDNPHHAKSNDFHPIVSFLTCYHFGYHWEHHEYPGIPWWRLPAVRSGKCSVRSYEKL
;
A
#
# COMPACT_ATOMS: atom_id res chain seq x y z
N MET A 1 13.30 -5.59 5.86
CA MET A 1 14.59 -5.07 6.38
C MET A 1 14.73 -5.29 7.88
N LEU A 2 13.79 -4.80 8.71
CA LEU A 2 13.84 -4.96 10.18
C LEU A 2 14.02 -6.41 10.67
N TRP A 3 13.30 -7.37 10.09
CA TRP A 3 13.42 -8.80 10.46
C TRP A 3 14.81 -9.38 10.21
N LEU A 4 15.48 -9.00 9.11
CA LEU A 4 16.81 -9.53 8.76
C LEU A 4 17.86 -8.93 9.67
N SER A 5 17.75 -7.63 9.93
CA SER A 5 18.65 -6.94 10.85
C SER A 5 18.51 -7.45 12.28
N SER A 6 17.28 -7.71 12.77
CA SER A 6 17.09 -8.25 14.12
C SER A 6 17.65 -9.68 14.22
N LEU A 7 17.41 -10.53 13.22
CA LEU A 7 17.94 -11.89 13.19
C LEU A 7 19.47 -11.91 13.24
N PHE A 8 20.12 -11.10 12.38
CA PHE A 8 21.58 -10.99 12.35
C PHE A 8 22.15 -10.47 13.68
N MET A 9 21.50 -9.45 14.26
CA MET A 9 21.87 -8.92 15.56
C MET A 9 21.78 -9.98 16.67
N LEU A 10 20.71 -10.78 16.71
CA LEU A 10 20.54 -11.85 17.69
C LEU A 10 21.64 -12.91 17.57
N PHE A 11 22.02 -13.32 16.36
CA PHE A 11 23.13 -14.27 16.15
C PHE A 11 24.50 -13.71 16.51
N SER A 12 24.65 -12.39 16.56
CA SER A 12 25.91 -11.73 16.93
C SER A 12 26.09 -11.58 18.45
N LEU A 13 25.07 -11.92 19.25
CA LEU A 13 25.12 -11.82 20.71
C LEU A 13 25.65 -13.12 21.35
N ASP A 14 26.52 -12.97 22.33
CA ASP A 14 26.98 -14.08 23.15
C ASP A 14 25.91 -14.46 24.19
N LEU A 15 25.51 -15.73 24.17
CA LEU A 15 24.47 -16.29 25.02
C LEU A 15 24.80 -16.20 26.52
N ALA A 16 26.07 -16.33 26.89
CA ALA A 16 26.50 -16.36 28.29
C ALA A 16 26.28 -15.03 29.00
N ILE A 17 26.34 -13.91 28.27
CA ILE A 17 26.26 -12.56 28.83
C ILE A 17 24.96 -11.82 28.46
N ALA A 18 24.27 -12.26 27.40
CA ALA A 18 23.12 -11.54 26.85
C ALA A 18 21.80 -12.32 26.95
N PHE A 19 21.69 -13.31 27.84
CA PHE A 19 20.53 -14.20 27.97
C PHE A 19 19.18 -13.46 27.90
N TRP A 20 18.93 -12.46 28.75
CA TRP A 20 17.66 -11.73 28.77
C TRP A 20 17.41 -10.89 27.51
N ARG A 21 18.47 -10.37 26.88
CA ARG A 21 18.37 -9.64 25.60
C ARG A 21 17.98 -10.59 24.47
N ILE A 22 18.52 -11.81 24.49
CA ILE A 22 18.18 -12.86 23.52
C ILE A 22 16.72 -13.29 23.71
N VAL A 23 16.27 -13.52 24.95
CA VAL A 23 14.86 -13.86 25.24
C VAL A 23 13.90 -12.78 24.71
N GLY A 24 14.17 -11.50 25.02
CA GLY A 24 13.36 -10.40 24.49
C GLY A 24 13.43 -10.29 22.97
N GLY A 25 14.63 -10.50 22.40
CA GLY A 25 14.84 -10.52 20.96
C GLY A 25 14.08 -11.66 20.27
N MET A 26 13.98 -12.84 20.87
CA MET A 26 13.19 -13.96 20.36
C MET A 26 11.70 -13.61 20.31
N MET A 27 11.16 -12.96 21.34
CA MET A 27 9.75 -12.51 21.33
C MET A 27 9.49 -11.50 20.22
N ALA A 28 10.37 -10.52 20.05
CA ALA A 28 10.29 -9.54 18.96
C ALA A 28 10.42 -10.23 17.59
N GLN A 29 11.32 -11.20 17.48
CA GLN A 29 11.52 -11.98 16.26
C GLN A 29 10.26 -12.78 15.92
N THR A 30 9.63 -13.47 16.89
CA THR A 30 8.35 -14.16 16.70
C THR A 30 7.28 -13.22 16.18
N PHE A 31 7.12 -12.03 16.77
CA PHE A 31 6.16 -11.03 16.29
C PHE A 31 6.42 -10.62 14.83
N LEU A 32 7.69 -10.34 14.48
CA LEU A 32 8.08 -9.97 13.12
C LEU A 32 7.86 -11.12 12.12
N TYR A 33 8.12 -12.37 12.51
CA TYR A 33 7.84 -13.56 11.71
C TYR A 33 6.34 -13.73 11.45
N THR A 34 5.50 -13.58 12.47
CA THR A 34 4.04 -13.68 12.33
C THR A 34 3.51 -12.61 11.37
N GLY A 35 3.95 -11.37 11.51
CA GLY A 35 3.57 -10.30 10.59
C GLY A 35 3.99 -10.59 9.15
N LEU A 36 5.23 -11.05 8.95
CA LEU A 36 5.72 -11.43 7.62
C LEU A 36 4.89 -12.59 7.02
N PHE A 37 4.58 -13.62 7.81
CA PHE A 37 3.76 -14.74 7.38
C PHE A 37 2.37 -14.29 6.92
N ILE A 38 1.67 -13.48 7.72
CA ILE A 38 0.34 -12.97 7.37
C ILE A 38 0.39 -12.20 6.05
N THR A 39 1.30 -11.21 5.94
CA THR A 39 1.38 -10.38 4.73
C THR A 39 1.74 -11.17 3.46
N ALA A 40 2.67 -12.12 3.56
CA ALA A 40 3.07 -12.96 2.43
C ALA A 40 1.97 -13.96 2.05
N HIS A 41 1.34 -14.59 3.03
CA HIS A 41 0.23 -15.51 2.82
C HIS A 41 -0.97 -14.80 2.19
N ASP A 42 -1.34 -13.64 2.71
CA ASP A 42 -2.41 -12.81 2.15
C ASP A 42 -2.08 -12.38 0.73
N ALA A 43 -0.84 -11.98 0.43
CA ALA A 43 -0.46 -11.61 -0.94
C ALA A 43 -0.48 -12.78 -1.95
N ILE A 44 -0.37 -14.04 -1.47
CA ILE A 44 -0.40 -15.23 -2.32
C ILE A 44 -1.84 -15.76 -2.48
N HIS A 45 -2.66 -15.66 -1.44
CA HIS A 45 -4.04 -16.18 -1.43
C HIS A 45 -5.08 -15.14 -1.84
N ALA A 46 -4.91 -13.88 -1.44
CA ALA A 46 -5.68 -12.77 -1.96
C ALA A 46 -5.05 -12.36 -3.28
N GLY A 47 -5.65 -12.78 -4.40
CA GLY A 47 -5.42 -12.11 -5.66
C GLY A 47 -5.70 -10.61 -5.50
N TYR A 48 -4.96 -9.77 -6.19
CA TYR A 48 -5.21 -8.33 -6.12
C TYR A 48 -6.59 -8.02 -6.72
N ASP A 49 -7.48 -7.47 -5.92
CA ASP A 49 -8.84 -7.05 -6.36
C ASP A 49 -8.81 -5.97 -7.43
N ASN A 50 -7.67 -5.26 -7.54
CA ASN A 50 -7.44 -4.20 -8.49
C ASN A 50 -6.17 -4.49 -9.30
N PRO A 51 -6.23 -4.61 -10.64
CA PRO A 51 -5.05 -4.85 -11.48
C PRO A 51 -4.00 -3.74 -11.41
N HIS A 52 -4.40 -2.52 -11.03
CA HIS A 52 -3.51 -1.35 -10.99
C HIS A 52 -2.84 -1.12 -9.63
N HIS A 53 -3.21 -1.87 -8.57
CA HIS A 53 -2.80 -1.62 -7.18
C HIS A 53 -2.98 -0.16 -6.70
N ALA A 54 -3.78 0.61 -7.41
CA ALA A 54 -4.08 2.01 -7.15
C ALA A 54 -5.31 2.15 -6.23
N LYS A 55 -5.32 3.16 -5.36
CA LYS A 55 -6.50 3.53 -4.56
C LYS A 55 -6.73 5.02 -4.66
N SER A 56 -8.00 5.40 -4.70
CA SER A 56 -8.40 6.80 -4.70
C SER A 56 -8.76 7.28 -3.31
N ASN A 57 -8.46 8.54 -3.00
CA ASN A 57 -8.87 9.15 -1.73
C ASN A 57 -10.34 9.57 -1.75
N ASP A 58 -10.98 9.62 -0.59
CA ASP A 58 -12.40 10.00 -0.47
C ASP A 58 -12.59 11.51 -0.21
N PHE A 59 -11.62 12.33 -0.61
CA PHE A 59 -11.71 13.76 -0.42
C PHE A 59 -12.82 14.38 -1.27
N HIS A 60 -13.52 15.35 -0.70
CA HIS A 60 -14.44 16.19 -1.46
C HIS A 60 -13.69 16.82 -2.65
N PRO A 61 -14.28 16.96 -3.85
CA PRO A 61 -13.57 17.42 -5.03
C PRO A 61 -12.76 18.70 -4.82
N ILE A 62 -13.29 19.67 -4.08
CA ILE A 62 -12.57 20.91 -3.75
C ILE A 62 -11.28 20.62 -2.98
N VAL A 63 -11.33 19.75 -1.97
CA VAL A 63 -10.14 19.38 -1.18
C VAL A 63 -9.16 18.58 -2.03
N SER A 64 -9.64 17.63 -2.83
CA SER A 64 -8.84 16.84 -3.76
C SER A 64 -8.11 17.73 -4.80
N PHE A 65 -8.77 18.79 -5.26
CA PHE A 65 -8.16 19.79 -6.12
C PHE A 65 -7.07 20.59 -5.41
N LEU A 66 -7.35 21.09 -4.20
CA LEU A 66 -6.42 21.92 -3.44
C LEU A 66 -5.18 21.15 -2.97
N THR A 67 -5.32 19.86 -2.66
CA THR A 67 -4.18 19.06 -2.20
C THR A 67 -3.27 18.64 -3.34
N CYS A 68 -3.83 18.22 -4.48
CA CYS A 68 -3.03 17.67 -5.58
C CYS A 68 -3.75 17.66 -6.94
N TYR A 69 -4.53 18.68 -7.29
CA TYR A 69 -5.20 18.77 -8.61
C TYR A 69 -5.92 17.47 -9.01
N HIS A 70 -6.61 16.81 -8.07
CA HIS A 70 -7.31 15.56 -8.32
C HIS A 70 -6.45 14.31 -8.62
N PHE A 71 -5.11 14.37 -8.50
CA PHE A 71 -4.25 13.16 -8.51
C PHE A 71 -4.53 12.19 -7.35
N GLY A 72 -5.31 12.64 -6.37
CA GLY A 72 -5.92 11.79 -5.36
C GLY A 72 -6.87 10.72 -5.90
N TYR A 73 -7.41 10.89 -7.10
CA TYR A 73 -8.20 9.90 -7.84
C TYR A 73 -7.28 8.95 -8.62
N HIS A 74 -6.35 8.32 -7.91
CA HIS A 74 -5.26 7.52 -8.49
C HIS A 74 -5.79 6.27 -9.21
N TRP A 75 -6.86 5.66 -8.70
CA TRP A 75 -7.48 4.51 -9.36
C TRP A 75 -8.08 4.91 -10.71
N GLU A 76 -8.90 5.96 -10.76
CA GLU A 76 -9.53 6.43 -12.00
C GLU A 76 -8.49 6.89 -13.03
N HIS A 77 -7.37 7.47 -12.56
CA HIS A 77 -6.27 7.86 -13.45
C HIS A 77 -5.61 6.66 -14.12
N HIS A 78 -5.36 5.58 -13.37
CA HIS A 78 -4.74 4.37 -13.93
C HIS A 78 -5.70 3.57 -14.81
N GLU A 79 -6.98 3.53 -14.45
CA GLU A 79 -8.02 2.90 -15.26
C GLU A 79 -8.26 3.68 -16.57
N TYR A 80 -8.20 5.02 -16.52
CA TYR A 80 -8.52 5.90 -17.64
C TYR A 80 -7.43 6.96 -17.92
N PRO A 81 -6.25 6.57 -18.42
CA PRO A 81 -5.09 7.46 -18.57
C PRO A 81 -5.31 8.62 -19.56
N GLY A 82 -6.26 8.47 -20.50
CA GLY A 82 -6.62 9.52 -21.45
C GLY A 82 -7.52 10.63 -20.88
N ILE A 83 -8.03 10.46 -19.66
CA ILE A 83 -8.90 11.45 -19.02
C ILE A 83 -8.05 12.48 -18.28
N PRO A 84 -8.18 13.78 -18.60
CA PRO A 84 -7.42 14.80 -17.91
C PRO A 84 -7.87 14.96 -16.45
N TRP A 85 -6.94 15.36 -15.59
CA TRP A 85 -7.11 15.39 -14.13
C TRP A 85 -8.37 16.15 -13.65
N TRP A 86 -8.77 17.24 -14.33
CA TRP A 86 -9.95 18.04 -13.96
C TRP A 86 -11.28 17.33 -14.20
N ARG A 87 -11.31 16.22 -14.96
CA ARG A 87 -12.52 15.43 -15.23
C ARG A 87 -12.63 14.15 -14.41
N LEU A 88 -11.57 13.76 -13.70
CA LEU A 88 -11.58 12.58 -12.81
C LEU A 88 -12.71 12.59 -11.76
N PRO A 89 -13.08 13.72 -11.12
CA PRO A 89 -14.23 13.75 -10.21
C PRO A 89 -15.56 13.38 -10.90
N ALA A 90 -15.72 13.80 -12.16
CA ALA A 90 -16.93 13.53 -12.93
C ALA A 90 -17.05 12.05 -13.29
N VAL A 91 -15.93 11.40 -13.64
CA VAL A 91 -15.84 9.96 -13.87
C VAL A 91 -16.22 9.18 -12.62
N ARG A 92 -15.62 9.53 -11.48
CA ARG A 92 -15.92 8.89 -10.19
C ARG A 92 -17.38 9.04 -9.77
N SER A 93 -17.98 10.20 -10.02
CA SER A 93 -19.39 10.47 -9.68
C SER A 93 -20.39 9.84 -10.65
N GLY A 94 -19.94 9.13 -11.70
CA GLY A 94 -20.80 8.55 -12.72
C GLY A 94 -21.47 9.57 -13.66
N LYS A 95 -21.15 10.86 -13.53
CA LYS A 95 -21.75 11.95 -14.32
C LYS A 95 -21.18 12.06 -15.73
N CYS A 96 -20.04 11.42 -16.02
CA CYS A 96 -19.39 11.48 -17.32
C CYS A 96 -19.03 10.09 -17.82
N SER A 97 -19.43 9.76 -19.06
CA SER A 97 -19.07 8.49 -19.70
C SER A 97 -17.61 8.52 -20.16
N VAL A 98 -16.86 7.53 -19.71
CA VAL A 98 -15.46 7.28 -20.11
C VAL A 98 -15.31 7.19 -21.64
N ARG A 99 -16.31 6.59 -22.30
CA ARG A 99 -16.36 6.39 -23.76
C ARG A 99 -16.30 7.68 -24.56
N SER A 100 -16.61 8.82 -23.94
CA SER A 100 -16.49 10.13 -24.59
C SER A 100 -15.04 10.57 -24.81
N TYR A 101 -14.07 9.97 -24.10
CA TYR A 101 -12.64 10.29 -24.20
C TYR A 101 -11.81 9.20 -24.88
N GLU A 102 -12.38 8.00 -25.09
CA GLU A 102 -11.73 6.92 -25.85
C GLU A 102 -11.64 7.21 -27.37
N LYS A 103 -12.37 8.22 -27.86
CA LYS A 103 -12.48 8.57 -29.29
C LYS A 103 -11.64 9.79 -29.71
N LEU A 104 -10.85 10.35 -28.81
CA LEU A 104 -9.95 11.47 -29.06
C LEU A 104 -8.53 10.96 -29.27
#